data_AF-A0A2V6AZ96-F1
#
_entry.id   AF-A0A2V6AZ96-F1
#
_cell.length_a   1.000
_cell.length_b   1.000
_cell.length_c   1.000
_cell.angle_alpha   90.00
_cell.angle_beta   90.00
_cell.angle_gamma   90.00
#
_symmetry.space_group_name_H-M   'P 1'
#
loop_
_entity.id
_entity.type
_entity.pdbx_description
1 polymer ?
#
loop_
_entity_poly.entity_id
_entity_poly.type
_entity_poly.pdbx_seq_one_letter_code
_entity_poly.pdbx_strand_id
1 'polypeptide(L)'
;MSGGSGHRLQRNWSRRALAPQPKPVQYPKISFLRNCLPAGQVSSILRSPQMFAPLGTGRLGPNAPRACAMSRALPRGFTGQPSLSPVSKGRSADSRERDHRSLAQRGCVSTFQRFNVSTLQPPAGFTLLELLIVVGIIGLLLVLIAPAFTTIKDGWGVTNAAYTIKGVLDTARTYAKANNTYAWVGLFEEDVSQPSTNPATPGTGRLVMSIVASKDGSIIYDPTNLAQQDLTTRLIQVGKLAKIDNVHLWTHTDSPSGTGSTFATRRNVAGIYCIGDTTPANSTTPFGYPLGNPAPAAQYTFLKAIQFSPRGEAQVNNSTVNASGAERFPLQTLAEIGLEPTHGSSVPASIPGNVFAVQFTGIGSNVGIYRQ
;
A
#
# COMPACT_ATOMS: atom_id res chain seq x y z
N MET A 1 -17.79 6.40 -80.94
CA MET A 1 -16.64 5.52 -80.68
C MET A 1 -16.29 5.61 -79.19
N SER A 2 -16.28 4.45 -78.52
CA SER A 2 -15.76 4.16 -77.16
C SER A 2 -16.27 5.02 -76.00
N GLY A 3 -17.05 4.54 -75.02
CA GLY A 3 -17.06 3.21 -74.40
C GLY A 3 -16.15 3.21 -73.16
N GLY A 4 -16.72 3.40 -71.97
CA GLY A 4 -15.98 3.42 -70.70
C GLY A 4 -16.91 3.25 -69.49
N SER A 5 -17.14 2.00 -69.11
CA SER A 5 -18.04 1.54 -68.05
C SER A 5 -17.52 1.87 -66.65
N GLY A 6 -18.28 2.66 -65.88
CA GLY A 6 -18.03 2.94 -64.47
C GLY A 6 -18.71 1.91 -63.56
N HIS A 7 -17.93 0.97 -63.02
CA HIS A 7 -18.40 -0.03 -62.07
C HIS A 7 -18.76 0.58 -60.70
N ARG A 8 -20.03 0.39 -60.34
CA ARG A 8 -20.69 0.77 -59.09
C ARG A 8 -20.39 -0.29 -58.01
N LEU A 9 -19.61 0.06 -56.99
CA LEU A 9 -19.47 -0.75 -55.76
C LEU A 9 -20.30 -0.13 -54.64
N GLN A 10 -21.57 -0.55 -54.53
CA GLN A 10 -22.36 -0.35 -53.30
C GLN A 10 -21.92 -1.40 -52.26
N ARG A 11 -21.22 -0.95 -51.21
CA ARG A 11 -20.94 -1.79 -50.05
C ARG A 11 -22.09 -1.72 -49.06
N ASN A 12 -22.75 -2.86 -48.95
CA ASN A 12 -23.87 -3.22 -48.11
C ASN A 12 -23.40 -3.31 -46.64
N TRP A 13 -23.80 -2.36 -45.79
CA TRP A 13 -23.64 -2.47 -44.33
C TRP A 13 -25.03 -2.57 -43.71
N SER A 14 -25.44 -3.79 -43.41
CA SER A 14 -26.67 -4.07 -42.66
C SER A 14 -26.47 -5.28 -41.77
N ARG A 15 -26.85 -5.10 -40.50
CA ARG A 15 -27.12 -6.10 -39.45
C ARG A 15 -25.88 -6.72 -38.78
N ARG A 16 -25.38 -6.04 -37.74
CA ARG A 16 -24.79 -6.72 -36.58
C ARG A 16 -25.89 -6.92 -35.54
N ALA A 17 -26.17 -8.17 -35.22
CA ALA A 17 -27.15 -8.59 -34.24
C ALA A 17 -26.75 -8.10 -32.83
N LEU A 18 -27.71 -7.51 -32.10
CA LEU A 18 -27.60 -7.26 -30.67
C LEU A 18 -27.53 -8.60 -29.93
N ALA A 19 -26.54 -8.73 -29.04
CA ALA A 19 -26.47 -9.83 -28.09
C ALA A 19 -27.68 -9.79 -27.13
N PRO A 20 -28.21 -10.94 -26.70
CA PRO A 20 -29.34 -10.99 -25.78
C PRO A 20 -28.94 -10.49 -24.39
N GLN A 21 -29.75 -9.57 -23.85
CA GLN A 21 -29.62 -9.06 -22.48
C GLN A 21 -29.87 -10.18 -21.46
N PRO A 22 -29.04 -10.30 -20.40
CA PRO A 22 -29.27 -11.26 -19.33
C PRO A 22 -30.54 -10.89 -18.54
N LYS A 23 -31.40 -11.88 -18.31
CA LYS A 23 -32.64 -11.73 -17.53
C LYS A 23 -32.30 -11.38 -16.06
N PRO A 24 -33.03 -10.45 -15.43
CA PRO A 24 -32.84 -10.15 -14.02
C PRO A 24 -33.20 -11.35 -13.15
N VAL A 25 -32.28 -11.76 -12.28
CA VAL A 25 -32.50 -12.77 -11.25
C VAL A 25 -33.38 -12.15 -10.15
N GLN A 26 -34.62 -12.63 -10.03
CA GLN A 26 -35.48 -12.32 -8.89
C GLN A 26 -35.03 -13.12 -7.68
N TYR A 27 -34.58 -12.42 -6.64
CA TYR A 27 -34.39 -13.02 -5.32
C TYR A 27 -35.69 -12.95 -4.52
N PRO A 28 -36.04 -14.01 -3.76
CA PRO A 28 -37.22 -14.00 -2.90
C PRO A 28 -37.03 -12.99 -1.76
N LYS A 29 -38.05 -12.16 -1.54
CA LYS A 29 -38.15 -11.24 -0.40
C LYS A 29 -38.17 -12.06 0.90
N ILE A 30 -37.10 -12.00 1.68
CA ILE A 30 -37.09 -12.52 3.04
C ILE A 30 -37.72 -11.46 3.95
N SER A 31 -38.98 -11.68 4.29
CA SER A 31 -39.71 -10.93 5.31
C SER A 31 -39.21 -11.36 6.69
N PHE A 32 -38.28 -10.61 7.28
CA PHE A 32 -37.91 -10.81 8.69
C PHE A 32 -38.75 -9.92 9.61
N LEU A 33 -39.18 -10.56 10.68
CA LEU A 33 -40.18 -10.16 11.67
C LEU A 33 -39.85 -8.85 12.39
N ARG A 34 -40.84 -7.96 12.45
CA ARG A 34 -41.07 -7.06 13.59
C ARG A 34 -41.37 -7.91 14.82
N ASN A 35 -40.71 -7.64 15.94
CA ASN A 35 -41.39 -7.26 17.19
C ASN A 35 -40.43 -7.09 18.38
N CYS A 36 -40.86 -6.19 19.27
CA CYS A 36 -40.59 -6.08 20.71
C CYS A 36 -39.50 -5.11 21.20
N LEU A 37 -40.01 -4.11 21.95
CA LEU A 37 -39.53 -3.53 23.24
C LEU A 37 -39.03 -2.07 23.21
N PRO A 38 -39.29 -1.29 24.30
CA PRO A 38 -40.38 -0.32 24.29
C PRO A 38 -39.94 1.13 24.61
N ALA A 39 -40.91 2.04 24.46
CA ALA A 39 -40.85 3.44 24.85
C ALA A 39 -41.00 3.67 26.37
N GLY A 40 -40.40 4.77 26.83
CA GLY A 40 -40.55 5.37 28.17
C GLY A 40 -39.16 5.71 28.73
N GLN A 41 -38.86 6.85 29.31
CA GLN A 41 -39.61 8.04 29.72
C GLN A 41 -38.53 9.11 30.03
N VAL A 42 -38.68 10.36 29.56
CA VAL A 42 -39.14 11.54 30.31
C VAL A 42 -38.02 12.33 31.02
N SER A 43 -38.06 13.63 30.70
CA SER A 43 -37.59 14.82 31.45
C SER A 43 -36.12 15.24 31.34
N SER A 44 -35.75 16.52 31.28
CA SER A 44 -36.36 17.83 30.94
C SER A 44 -35.40 18.92 31.50
N ILE A 45 -35.45 20.17 30.99
CA ILE A 45 -35.05 21.45 31.66
C ILE A 45 -33.51 21.74 31.60
N LEU A 46 -32.93 22.81 31.04
CA LEU A 46 -33.21 24.27 30.87
C LEU A 46 -32.63 24.80 29.52
N ARG A 47 -33.35 25.58 28.71
CA ARG A 47 -33.40 27.07 28.65
C ARG A 47 -32.01 27.76 28.74
N SER A 48 -31.43 28.25 27.63
CA SER A 48 -31.63 29.58 26.98
C SER A 48 -30.70 30.69 27.54
N PRO A 49 -30.48 31.86 26.88
CA PRO A 49 -29.82 32.11 25.58
C PRO A 49 -28.87 33.35 25.62
N GLN A 50 -28.45 33.83 24.43
CA GLN A 50 -27.86 35.15 24.13
C GLN A 50 -26.33 35.28 24.37
N MET A 51 -25.54 36.04 23.59
CA MET A 51 -25.86 37.33 22.97
C MET A 51 -24.84 37.69 21.86
N PHE A 52 -25.33 38.50 20.92
CA PHE A 52 -24.65 39.21 19.83
C PHE A 52 -23.44 40.06 20.28
N ALA A 53 -22.41 40.16 19.41
CA ALA A 53 -21.86 41.45 18.94
C ALA A 53 -20.83 41.24 17.79
N PRO A 54 -20.99 41.94 16.65
CA PRO A 54 -19.91 42.20 15.69
C PRO A 54 -19.45 43.67 15.77
N LEU A 55 -18.17 43.95 15.52
CA LEU A 55 -17.66 45.08 14.72
C LEU A 55 -16.12 45.12 14.79
N GLY A 56 -15.47 45.40 13.66
CA GLY A 56 -14.03 45.58 13.59
C GLY A 56 -13.56 45.94 12.20
N THR A 57 -14.08 47.03 11.65
CA THR A 57 -13.62 47.68 10.42
C THR A 57 -12.21 48.23 10.58
N GLY A 58 -11.28 47.77 9.75
CA GLY A 58 -9.96 48.37 9.55
C GLY A 58 -9.70 48.59 8.06
N ARG A 59 -9.71 49.86 7.65
CA ARG A 59 -9.51 50.38 6.28
C ARG A 59 -8.10 51.00 6.19
N LEU A 60 -7.60 51.12 4.95
CA LEU A 60 -6.42 51.87 4.47
C LEU A 60 -5.13 51.03 4.36
N GLY A 61 -4.41 50.98 3.23
CA GLY A 61 -4.54 51.76 1.99
C GLY A 61 -3.70 51.18 0.83
N PRO A 62 -3.80 51.79 -0.36
CA PRO A 62 -3.13 51.33 -1.57
C PRO A 62 -1.78 52.04 -1.76
N ASN A 63 -0.75 51.29 -2.13
CA ASN A 63 0.45 51.85 -2.78
C ASN A 63 0.97 50.85 -3.82
N ALA A 64 0.79 51.23 -5.09
CA ALA A 64 1.61 50.78 -6.23
C ALA A 64 3.02 51.46 -6.11
N PRO A 65 4.09 51.10 -6.86
CA PRO A 65 4.05 50.84 -8.31
C PRO A 65 5.05 49.82 -8.91
N ARG A 66 4.76 49.45 -10.17
CA ARG A 66 5.59 49.23 -11.38
C ARG A 66 7.10 48.89 -11.30
N ALA A 67 7.46 48.13 -12.36
CA ALA A 67 8.76 48.01 -13.08
C ALA A 67 9.67 46.88 -12.59
N CYS A 68 10.39 46.07 -13.39
CA CYS A 68 10.85 46.05 -14.79
C CYS A 68 10.75 44.59 -15.31
N ALA A 69 10.32 44.26 -16.53
CA ALA A 69 11.04 44.33 -17.82
C ALA A 69 12.46 43.69 -17.84
N MET A 70 12.69 42.86 -18.88
CA MET A 70 13.95 42.21 -19.32
C MET A 70 14.36 40.93 -18.56
N SER A 71 14.77 39.81 -19.18
CA SER A 71 15.36 39.62 -20.52
C SER A 71 14.96 38.29 -21.16
N ARG A 72 14.73 38.38 -22.47
CA ARG A 72 14.66 37.33 -23.47
C ARG A 72 16.09 36.95 -23.82
N ALA A 73 16.50 35.70 -23.63
CA ALA A 73 17.75 35.17 -24.15
C ALA A 73 17.58 33.70 -24.57
N LEU A 74 17.27 33.51 -25.85
CA LEU A 74 17.70 32.39 -26.70
C LEU A 74 18.39 33.08 -27.91
N PRO A 75 19.20 32.43 -28.77
CA PRO A 75 19.48 31.00 -28.94
C PRO A 75 20.98 30.69 -29.20
N ARG A 76 21.26 29.48 -29.73
CA ARG A 76 22.51 28.89 -30.31
C ARG A 76 23.18 27.93 -29.33
N GLY A 77 23.51 26.69 -29.67
CA GLY A 77 23.57 25.99 -30.95
C GLY A 77 24.76 25.01 -30.90
N PHE A 78 24.74 23.98 -31.76
CA PHE A 78 25.86 23.07 -32.08
C PHE A 78 26.25 22.09 -30.96
N THR A 79 26.58 20.81 -31.14
CA THR A 79 26.71 19.83 -32.24
C THR A 79 27.11 18.51 -31.58
N GLY A 80 26.85 17.37 -32.22
CA GLY A 80 27.75 16.21 -32.13
C GLY A 80 27.21 14.97 -31.41
N GLN A 81 26.58 14.09 -32.19
CA GLN A 81 26.70 12.65 -31.99
C GLN A 81 28.13 12.19 -32.34
N PRO A 82 28.61 11.11 -31.70
CA PRO A 82 28.77 9.83 -32.41
C PRO A 82 28.25 8.67 -31.55
N SER A 83 27.41 7.75 -32.03
CA SER A 83 27.71 6.62 -32.94
C SER A 83 29.04 5.91 -32.63
N LEU A 84 28.99 4.93 -31.72
CA LEU A 84 29.88 3.77 -31.74
C LEU A 84 29.11 2.50 -31.34
N SER A 85 29.25 1.52 -32.23
CA SER A 85 28.64 0.20 -32.30
C SER A 85 29.29 -0.81 -31.32
N PRO A 86 28.85 -2.08 -31.27
CA PRO A 86 28.95 -2.95 -30.11
C PRO A 86 30.28 -3.71 -30.03
N VAL A 87 30.74 -3.97 -28.80
CA VAL A 87 31.80 -4.96 -28.55
C VAL A 87 31.16 -6.32 -28.30
N SER A 88 31.25 -7.18 -29.31
CA SER A 88 31.11 -8.63 -29.16
C SER A 88 32.42 -9.22 -28.62
N LYS A 89 32.35 -10.03 -27.58
CA LYS A 89 33.39 -11.03 -27.27
C LYS A 89 32.73 -12.37 -27.04
N GLY A 90 32.89 -13.24 -28.03
CA GLY A 90 32.60 -14.67 -27.91
C GLY A 90 33.72 -15.43 -27.21
N ARG A 91 33.31 -16.48 -26.49
CA ARG A 91 34.01 -17.73 -26.15
C ARG A 91 32.87 -18.72 -25.90
N SER A 92 32.50 -19.63 -26.80
CA SER A 92 33.20 -20.81 -27.36
C SER A 92 33.62 -21.84 -26.31
N ALA A 93 32.84 -22.92 -26.30
CA ALA A 93 33.15 -24.35 -26.14
C ALA A 93 33.90 -24.87 -24.89
N ASP A 94 33.24 -25.75 -24.12
CA ASP A 94 33.60 -27.17 -23.90
C ASP A 94 32.56 -27.77 -22.92
N SER A 95 31.67 -28.71 -23.25
CA SER A 95 31.87 -30.13 -23.58
C SER A 95 32.75 -30.91 -22.61
N ARG A 96 32.10 -31.71 -21.75
CA ARG A 96 32.54 -32.96 -21.06
C ARG A 96 31.55 -33.21 -19.91
N GLU A 97 30.49 -33.99 -20.06
CA GLU A 97 30.46 -35.44 -20.31
C GLU A 97 31.52 -36.21 -19.50
N ARG A 98 31.06 -36.79 -18.39
CA ARG A 98 31.64 -37.99 -17.77
C ARG A 98 30.62 -38.61 -16.82
N ASP A 99 29.75 -39.42 -17.39
CA ASP A 99 29.29 -40.65 -16.75
C ASP A 99 30.40 -41.70 -16.83
N HIS A 100 30.54 -42.54 -15.79
CA HIS A 100 30.76 -44.00 -15.85
C HIS A 100 31.47 -44.59 -14.62
N ARG A 101 30.96 -45.79 -14.24
CA ARG A 101 31.53 -46.89 -13.42
C ARG A 101 31.39 -46.71 -11.90
N SER A 102 30.64 -47.52 -11.15
CA SER A 102 30.38 -48.98 -11.17
C SER A 102 31.65 -49.82 -11.26
N LEU A 103 32.12 -50.36 -10.12
CA LEU A 103 32.18 -51.80 -9.82
C LEU A 103 33.06 -52.08 -8.58
N ALA A 104 32.46 -52.83 -7.65
CA ALA A 104 33.02 -53.99 -6.94
C ALA A 104 34.41 -53.91 -6.26
N GLN A 105 34.43 -54.14 -4.94
CA GLN A 105 35.28 -55.13 -4.26
C GLN A 105 34.80 -55.24 -2.80
N ARG A 106 34.18 -56.35 -2.36
CA ARG A 106 34.84 -57.55 -1.78
C ARG A 106 35.98 -57.12 -0.84
N GLY A 107 35.89 -57.20 0.47
CA GLY A 107 35.38 -58.26 1.33
C GLY A 107 36.56 -58.79 2.14
N CYS A 108 36.51 -58.78 3.47
CA CYS A 108 37.31 -59.71 4.27
C CYS A 108 36.71 -59.90 5.66
N VAL A 109 36.73 -61.17 6.05
CA VAL A 109 36.21 -61.78 7.27
C VAL A 109 37.38 -61.97 8.25
N SER A 110 37.14 -61.75 9.54
CA SER A 110 37.58 -62.55 10.70
C SER A 110 37.78 -61.63 11.92
N THR A 111 36.94 -61.77 12.96
CA THR A 111 37.11 -62.68 14.09
C THR A 111 38.33 -62.32 14.95
N PHE A 112 38.12 -61.47 15.97
CA PHE A 112 38.88 -61.54 17.22
C PHE A 112 38.00 -61.14 18.42
N GLN A 113 37.60 -62.19 19.13
CA GLN A 113 37.56 -62.34 20.58
C GLN A 113 37.04 -61.20 21.47
N ARG A 114 35.91 -61.55 22.10
CA ARG A 114 35.40 -61.09 23.41
C ARG A 114 36.51 -60.76 24.42
N PHE A 115 36.41 -59.57 25.00
CA PHE A 115 36.61 -59.37 26.43
C PHE A 115 35.33 -58.76 27.01
N ASN A 116 34.59 -59.60 27.74
CA ASN A 116 33.63 -59.13 28.73
C ASN A 116 34.43 -58.47 29.85
N VAL A 117 34.36 -57.14 29.94
CA VAL A 117 34.52 -56.44 31.21
C VAL A 117 33.15 -55.87 31.53
N SER A 118 32.38 -56.68 32.23
CA SER A 118 31.18 -56.27 32.95
C SER A 118 31.60 -55.37 34.10
N THR A 119 32.03 -54.14 33.82
CA THR A 119 31.95 -53.06 34.81
C THR A 119 30.51 -52.59 34.80
N LEU A 120 29.73 -53.20 35.71
CA LEU A 120 28.53 -52.62 36.28
C LEU A 120 28.90 -51.21 36.80
N GLN A 121 28.86 -50.21 35.92
CA GLN A 121 28.57 -48.86 36.39
C GLN A 121 27.15 -48.95 36.93
N PRO A 122 26.93 -48.70 38.23
CA PRO A 122 25.57 -48.54 38.72
C PRO A 122 24.93 -47.47 37.82
N PRO A 123 23.64 -47.61 37.44
CA PRO A 123 22.93 -46.50 36.83
C PRO A 123 23.05 -45.35 37.84
N ALA A 124 23.89 -44.36 37.53
CA ALA A 124 23.95 -43.12 38.27
C ALA A 124 22.63 -42.42 37.95
N GLY A 125 21.59 -42.79 38.70
CA GLY A 125 20.32 -42.12 38.65
C GLY A 125 20.57 -40.65 38.96
N PHE A 126 20.00 -39.76 38.16
CA PHE A 126 20.00 -38.33 38.44
C PHE A 126 19.61 -38.12 39.89
N THR A 127 20.50 -37.50 40.65
CA THR A 127 20.16 -37.14 42.03
C THR A 127 19.03 -36.12 42.00
N LEU A 128 18.13 -36.16 42.99
CA LEU A 128 17.04 -35.16 43.09
C LEU A 128 17.58 -33.72 43.08
N LEU A 129 18.78 -33.51 43.64
CA LEU A 129 19.45 -32.22 43.67
C LEU A 129 19.92 -31.78 42.28
N GLU A 130 20.46 -32.71 41.47
CA GLU A 130 20.87 -32.43 40.10
C GLU A 130 19.67 -32.04 39.23
N LEU A 131 18.54 -32.75 39.36
CA LEU A 131 17.29 -32.37 38.70
C LEU A 131 16.80 -30.98 39.16
N LEU A 132 16.87 -30.71 40.47
CA LEU A 132 16.45 -29.43 41.04
C LEU A 132 17.29 -28.25 40.50
N ILE A 133 18.60 -28.42 40.42
CA ILE A 133 19.51 -27.39 39.87
C ILE A 133 19.22 -27.16 38.38
N VAL A 134 19.00 -28.23 37.60
CA VAL A 134 18.70 -28.11 36.17
C VAL A 134 17.39 -27.35 35.95
N VAL A 135 16.32 -27.69 36.67
CA VAL A 135 15.04 -26.95 36.57
C VAL A 135 15.20 -25.50 37.04
N GLY A 136 16.01 -25.26 38.08
CA GLY A 136 16.34 -23.92 38.54
C GLY A 136 17.08 -23.07 37.50
N ILE A 137 18.06 -23.64 36.81
CA ILE A 137 18.81 -22.96 35.73
C ILE A 137 17.89 -22.73 34.53
N ILE A 138 17.07 -23.70 34.13
CA ILE A 138 16.09 -23.51 33.03
C ILE A 138 15.11 -22.38 33.37
N GLY A 139 14.61 -22.32 34.62
CA GLY A 139 13.75 -21.24 35.08
C GLY A 139 14.42 -19.86 34.98
N LEU A 140 15.67 -19.75 35.42
CA LEU A 140 16.45 -18.51 35.33
C LEU A 140 16.69 -18.09 33.87
N LEU A 141 17.05 -19.05 33.00
CA LEU A 141 17.26 -18.78 31.58
C LEU A 141 15.98 -18.28 30.91
N LEU A 142 14.81 -18.85 31.21
CA LEU A 142 13.53 -18.41 30.65
C LEU A 142 13.19 -16.95 31.04
N VAL A 143 13.49 -16.53 32.27
CA VAL A 143 13.26 -15.15 32.73
C VAL A 143 14.14 -14.14 31.97
N LEU A 144 15.39 -14.50 31.69
CA LEU A 144 16.33 -13.62 30.97
C LEU A 144 16.12 -13.60 29.46
N ILE A 145 15.49 -14.64 28.89
CA ILE A 145 15.18 -14.70 27.46
C ILE A 145 14.00 -13.77 27.09
N ALA A 146 13.06 -13.51 28.00
CA ALA A 146 11.88 -12.67 27.74
C ALA A 146 12.22 -11.25 27.18
N PRO A 147 13.15 -10.46 27.78
CA PRO A 147 13.54 -9.16 27.21
C PRO A 147 14.32 -9.24 25.89
N ALA A 148 14.89 -10.39 25.55
CA ALA A 148 15.56 -10.58 24.26
C ALA A 148 14.55 -10.73 23.10
N PHE A 149 13.37 -11.28 23.35
CA PHE A 149 12.33 -11.41 22.32
C PHE A 149 11.59 -10.11 22.02
N THR A 150 11.51 -9.18 22.98
CA THR A 150 10.85 -7.89 22.76
C THR A 150 11.66 -7.02 21.79
N THR A 151 12.99 -6.99 21.92
CA THR A 151 13.87 -6.17 21.07
C THR A 151 13.97 -6.65 19.62
N ILE A 152 13.82 -7.96 19.37
CA ILE A 152 13.89 -8.54 18.01
C ILE A 152 12.63 -8.23 17.19
N LYS A 153 11.47 -8.03 17.83
CA LYS A 153 10.22 -7.69 17.12
C LYS A 153 10.27 -6.30 16.45
N ASP A 154 11.07 -5.37 16.98
CA ASP A 154 11.04 -3.97 16.58
C ASP A 154 11.84 -3.68 15.30
N GLY A 155 12.96 -4.37 15.05
CA GLY A 155 13.80 -4.14 13.86
C GLY A 155 13.27 -4.74 12.55
N TRP A 156 12.40 -5.75 12.64
CA TRP A 156 11.88 -6.48 11.48
C TRP A 156 10.52 -5.97 10.98
N GLY A 157 9.88 -5.08 11.76
CA GLY A 157 8.54 -4.56 11.49
C GLY A 157 8.46 -3.81 10.15
N VAL A 158 9.36 -2.84 9.91
CA VAL A 158 9.23 -1.94 8.75
C VAL A 158 9.61 -2.60 7.43
N THR A 159 10.57 -3.54 7.43
CA THR A 159 10.87 -4.34 6.23
C THR A 159 9.65 -5.18 5.82
N ASN A 160 9.04 -5.88 6.78
CA ASN A 160 7.83 -6.66 6.55
C ASN A 160 6.64 -5.76 6.18
N ALA A 161 6.58 -4.54 6.74
CA ALA A 161 5.60 -3.54 6.38
C ALA A 161 5.69 -3.15 4.91
N ALA A 162 6.90 -2.83 4.43
CA ALA A 162 7.14 -2.47 3.04
C ALA A 162 6.72 -3.59 2.07
N TYR A 163 7.04 -4.84 2.39
CA TYR A 163 6.58 -5.99 1.60
C TYR A 163 5.07 -6.22 1.68
N THR A 164 4.45 -5.98 2.82
CA THR A 164 2.99 -6.08 2.99
C THR A 164 2.28 -5.01 2.17
N ILE A 165 2.76 -3.76 2.21
CA ILE A 165 2.27 -2.65 1.38
C ILE A 165 2.40 -3.00 -0.10
N LYS A 166 3.58 -3.47 -0.53
CA LYS A 166 3.77 -3.96 -1.90
C LYS A 166 2.72 -5.03 -2.26
N GLY A 167 2.50 -6.02 -1.39
CA GLY A 167 1.52 -7.08 -1.60
C GLY A 167 0.08 -6.57 -1.74
N VAL A 168 -0.31 -5.59 -0.92
CA VAL A 168 -1.63 -4.93 -1.01
C VAL A 168 -1.78 -4.15 -2.32
N LEU A 169 -0.75 -3.40 -2.71
CA LEU A 169 -0.74 -2.68 -3.99
C LEU A 169 -0.81 -3.62 -5.20
N ASP A 170 -0.03 -4.70 -5.20
CA ASP A 170 -0.04 -5.72 -6.26
C ASP A 170 -1.41 -6.43 -6.33
N THR A 171 -2.04 -6.69 -5.19
CA THR A 171 -3.38 -7.28 -5.12
C THR A 171 -4.43 -6.34 -5.71
N ALA A 172 -4.44 -5.07 -5.30
CA ALA A 172 -5.39 -4.07 -5.81
C ALA A 172 -5.24 -3.87 -7.32
N ARG A 173 -3.99 -3.78 -7.79
CA ARG A 173 -3.68 -3.68 -9.20
C ARG A 173 -4.16 -4.90 -10.00
N THR A 174 -3.85 -6.10 -9.51
CA THR A 174 -4.24 -7.34 -10.18
C THR A 174 -5.76 -7.43 -10.25
N TYR A 175 -6.46 -7.05 -9.17
CA TYR A 175 -7.91 -7.00 -9.14
C TYR A 175 -8.48 -6.02 -10.17
N ALA A 176 -7.95 -4.78 -10.23
CA ALA A 176 -8.38 -3.76 -11.19
C ALA A 176 -8.26 -4.27 -12.64
N LYS A 177 -7.11 -4.87 -12.98
CA LYS A 177 -6.85 -5.44 -14.31
C LYS A 177 -7.73 -6.64 -14.64
N ALA A 178 -7.85 -7.58 -13.71
CA ALA A 178 -8.59 -8.83 -13.93
C ALA A 178 -10.09 -8.59 -14.09
N ASN A 179 -10.63 -7.57 -13.41
CA ASN A 179 -12.06 -7.25 -13.42
C ASN A 179 -12.41 -6.05 -14.30
N ASN A 180 -11.44 -5.50 -15.05
CA ASN A 180 -11.61 -4.29 -15.87
C ASN A 180 -12.34 -3.16 -15.11
N THR A 181 -11.89 -2.90 -13.89
CA THR A 181 -12.52 -1.94 -12.96
C THR A 181 -11.48 -1.03 -12.33
N TYR A 182 -11.93 0.06 -11.72
CA TYR A 182 -11.10 0.88 -10.86
C TYR A 182 -11.02 0.27 -9.47
N ALA A 183 -9.84 0.31 -8.86
CA ALA A 183 -9.63 -0.09 -7.47
C ALA A 183 -8.90 1.00 -6.70
N TRP A 184 -9.08 1.03 -5.38
CA TRP A 184 -8.44 1.97 -4.49
C TRP A 184 -7.87 1.26 -3.28
N VAL A 185 -6.66 1.65 -2.88
CA VAL A 185 -6.02 1.24 -1.64
C VAL A 185 -6.02 2.42 -0.70
N GLY A 186 -6.76 2.31 0.40
CA GLY A 186 -6.82 3.33 1.44
C GLY A 186 -5.76 3.06 2.50
N LEU A 187 -5.15 4.11 3.03
CA LEU A 187 -4.20 4.07 4.12
C LEU A 187 -4.73 4.89 5.30
N PHE A 188 -4.67 4.33 6.50
CA PHE A 188 -5.09 4.95 7.75
C PHE A 188 -4.09 4.60 8.85
N GLU A 189 -3.68 5.57 9.64
CA GLU A 189 -2.84 5.30 10.81
C GLU A 189 -3.70 5.29 12.08
N GLU A 190 -3.65 4.18 12.80
CA GLU A 190 -4.36 3.94 14.05
C GLU A 190 -3.40 4.09 15.23
N ASP A 191 -3.86 4.76 16.30
CA ASP A 191 -3.11 4.84 17.56
C ASP A 191 -3.06 3.47 18.25
N VAL A 192 -1.87 2.86 18.29
CA VAL A 192 -1.68 1.53 18.90
C VAL A 192 -1.71 1.55 20.42
N SER A 193 -1.65 2.72 21.07
CA SER A 193 -1.78 2.84 22.52
C SER A 193 -3.21 2.58 23.01
N GLN A 194 -4.19 2.65 22.11
CA GLN A 194 -5.60 2.42 22.40
C GLN A 194 -6.09 1.13 21.72
N PRO A 195 -7.08 0.42 22.29
CA PRO A 195 -7.74 -0.66 21.57
C PRO A 195 -8.47 -0.11 20.33
N SER A 196 -8.56 -0.91 19.25
CA SER A 196 -9.30 -0.52 18.05
C SER A 196 -10.78 -0.28 18.37
N THR A 197 -11.23 0.98 18.36
CA THR A 197 -12.62 1.40 18.57
C THR A 197 -13.38 1.55 17.24
N ASN A 198 -14.69 1.83 17.31
CA ASN A 198 -15.51 2.24 16.15
C ASN A 198 -16.20 3.60 16.45
N PRO A 199 -15.77 4.72 15.84
CA PRO A 199 -14.69 4.82 14.86
C PRO A 199 -13.31 4.59 15.49
N ALA A 200 -12.33 4.18 14.68
CA ALA A 200 -10.95 4.02 15.11
C ALA A 200 -10.30 5.39 15.35
N THR A 201 -9.48 5.48 16.39
CA THR A 201 -8.76 6.70 16.73
C THR A 201 -7.53 6.85 15.82
N PRO A 202 -7.42 7.95 15.05
CA PRO A 202 -6.23 8.20 14.26
C PRO A 202 -5.04 8.48 15.17
N GLY A 203 -3.87 7.96 14.79
CA GLY A 203 -2.63 8.18 15.52
C GLY A 203 -1.54 7.22 15.07
N THR A 204 -0.46 7.14 15.84
CA THR A 204 0.76 6.48 15.39
C THR A 204 0.87 5.04 15.91
N GLY A 205 1.58 4.21 15.16
CA GLY A 205 2.04 2.90 15.60
C GLY A 205 1.33 1.73 14.95
N ARG A 206 0.31 1.98 14.12
CA ARG A 206 -0.28 0.95 13.27
C ARG A 206 -0.78 1.52 11.95
N LEU A 207 -0.29 0.99 10.84
CA LEU A 207 -0.85 1.25 9.52
C LEU A 207 -1.95 0.24 9.18
N VAL A 208 -3.12 0.74 8.84
CA VAL A 208 -4.29 -0.02 8.38
C VAL A 208 -4.51 0.27 6.90
N MET A 209 -4.69 -0.78 6.10
CA MET A 209 -4.98 -0.66 4.67
C MET A 209 -6.22 -1.45 4.29
N SER A 210 -6.98 -0.89 3.35
CA SER A 210 -8.16 -1.53 2.76
C SER A 210 -8.14 -1.37 1.25
N ILE A 211 -8.57 -2.41 0.54
CA ILE A 211 -8.78 -2.35 -0.91
C ILE A 211 -10.28 -2.31 -1.19
N VAL A 212 -10.73 -1.35 -1.98
CA VAL A 212 -12.10 -1.27 -2.50
C VAL A 212 -12.06 -1.17 -4.01
N ALA A 213 -13.12 -1.61 -4.68
CA ALA A 213 -13.22 -1.52 -6.14
C ALA A 213 -14.58 -1.05 -6.58
N SER A 214 -14.62 -0.46 -7.77
CA SER A 214 -15.86 0.00 -8.38
C SER A 214 -16.70 -1.20 -8.81
N LYS A 215 -17.97 -1.19 -8.47
CA LYS A 215 -18.94 -2.24 -8.80
C LYS A 215 -19.31 -2.23 -10.28
N ASP A 216 -19.31 -1.05 -10.91
CA ASP A 216 -19.74 -0.85 -12.30
C ASP A 216 -18.57 -0.56 -13.25
N GLY A 217 -17.33 -0.56 -12.76
CA GLY A 217 -16.15 -0.32 -13.57
C GLY A 217 -15.90 1.15 -13.91
N SER A 218 -16.76 2.06 -13.47
CA SER A 218 -16.55 3.50 -13.63
C SER A 218 -15.66 4.05 -12.52
N ILE A 219 -14.99 5.17 -12.81
CA ILE A 219 -14.36 5.97 -11.78
C ILE A 219 -15.47 6.56 -10.90
N ILE A 220 -15.42 6.29 -9.60
CA ILE A 220 -16.43 6.79 -8.64
C ILE A 220 -16.18 8.24 -8.22
N TYR A 221 -14.98 8.75 -8.56
CA TYR A 221 -14.52 10.07 -8.17
C TYR A 221 -14.66 11.01 -9.36
N ASP A 222 -15.70 11.85 -9.28
CA ASP A 222 -15.81 13.03 -10.12
C ASP A 222 -15.08 14.19 -9.43
N PRO A 223 -13.91 14.60 -9.91
CA PRO A 223 -13.18 15.74 -9.39
C PRO A 223 -13.95 17.07 -9.53
N THR A 224 -14.93 17.16 -10.41
CA THR A 224 -15.72 18.37 -10.65
C THR A 224 -17.00 18.43 -9.82
N ASN A 225 -17.43 17.28 -9.26
CA ASN A 225 -18.66 17.17 -8.47
C ASN A 225 -18.46 16.26 -7.25
N LEU A 226 -17.82 16.81 -6.21
CA LEU A 226 -17.56 16.11 -4.95
C LEU A 226 -18.83 15.77 -4.17
N ALA A 227 -19.94 16.49 -4.39
CA ALA A 227 -21.18 16.35 -3.63
C ALA A 227 -22.02 15.13 -4.05
N GLN A 228 -21.73 14.50 -5.19
CA GLN A 228 -22.56 13.45 -5.78
C GLN A 228 -21.90 12.06 -5.78
N GLN A 229 -20.89 11.85 -4.93
CA GLN A 229 -20.15 10.60 -4.89
C GLN A 229 -20.83 9.57 -3.97
N ASP A 230 -21.52 8.59 -4.56
CA ASP A 230 -22.02 7.44 -3.81
C ASP A 230 -20.90 6.41 -3.59
N LEU A 231 -20.14 6.62 -2.51
CA LEU A 231 -19.02 5.77 -2.09
C LEU A 231 -19.48 4.57 -1.25
N THR A 232 -20.79 4.44 -1.00
CA THR A 232 -21.33 3.38 -0.14
C THR A 232 -21.95 2.24 -0.94
N THR A 233 -22.59 2.52 -2.07
CA THR A 233 -23.26 1.47 -2.87
C THR A 233 -22.50 1.07 -4.13
N ARG A 234 -21.63 1.95 -4.63
CA ARG A 234 -20.85 1.73 -5.86
C ARG A 234 -19.49 1.10 -5.60
N LEU A 235 -19.11 0.94 -4.34
CA LEU A 235 -17.90 0.27 -3.93
C LEU A 235 -18.19 -1.15 -3.43
N ILE A 236 -17.26 -2.05 -3.73
CA ILE A 236 -17.18 -3.38 -3.13
C ILE A 236 -15.84 -3.55 -2.43
N GLN A 237 -15.84 -4.29 -1.34
CA GLN A 237 -14.63 -4.57 -0.58
C GLN A 237 -13.84 -5.67 -1.29
N VAL A 238 -12.53 -5.45 -1.45
CA VAL A 238 -11.61 -6.43 -2.02
C VAL A 238 -10.72 -6.96 -0.91
N GLY A 239 -10.97 -8.19 -0.48
CA GLY A 239 -10.20 -8.84 0.57
C GLY A 239 -10.44 -8.25 1.97
N LYS A 240 -9.60 -8.68 2.93
CA LYS A 240 -9.66 -8.25 4.33
C LYS A 240 -8.73 -7.05 4.56
N LEU A 241 -8.94 -6.33 5.67
CA LEU A 241 -8.00 -5.31 6.13
C LEU A 241 -6.60 -5.90 6.34
N ALA A 242 -5.59 -5.17 5.88
CA ALA A 242 -4.21 -5.40 6.28
C ALA A 242 -3.86 -4.45 7.44
N LYS A 243 -3.26 -4.99 8.49
CA LYS A 243 -2.78 -4.22 9.64
C LYS A 243 -1.30 -4.48 9.84
N ILE A 244 -0.53 -3.43 10.04
CA ILE A 244 0.90 -3.47 10.26
C ILE A 244 1.17 -2.66 11.52
N ASP A 245 1.66 -3.31 12.57
CA ASP A 245 2.06 -2.63 13.82
C ASP A 245 3.50 -2.09 13.73
N ASN A 246 3.83 -1.18 14.66
CA ASN A 246 5.16 -0.61 14.86
C ASN A 246 5.69 0.17 13.64
N VAL A 247 4.79 0.85 12.94
CA VAL A 247 5.11 1.71 11.80
C VAL A 247 4.38 3.04 11.89
N HIS A 248 5.01 4.06 11.30
CA HIS A 248 4.43 5.36 11.04
C HIS A 248 4.66 5.75 9.58
N LEU A 249 3.66 6.39 8.96
CA LEU A 249 3.79 7.06 7.69
C LEU A 249 4.69 8.26 7.87
N TRP A 250 5.83 8.24 7.22
CA TRP A 250 6.81 9.32 7.34
C TRP A 250 6.63 10.32 6.21
N THR A 251 6.47 11.60 6.53
CA THR A 251 6.60 12.67 5.54
C THR A 251 8.07 12.83 5.15
N HIS A 252 8.37 12.53 3.90
CA HIS A 252 9.69 12.69 3.30
C HIS A 252 10.21 14.12 3.52
N THR A 253 11.29 14.20 4.27
CA THR A 253 12.08 15.43 4.48
C THR A 253 13.45 15.34 3.80
N ASP A 254 13.73 14.21 3.15
CA ASP A 254 14.95 13.97 2.41
C ASP A 254 14.89 14.49 0.97
N SER A 255 16.04 14.52 0.30
CA SER A 255 16.17 14.95 -1.10
C SER A 255 17.10 14.01 -1.85
N PRO A 256 16.58 12.85 -2.32
CA PRO A 256 17.38 11.85 -3.01
C PRO A 256 18.05 12.39 -4.27
N SER A 257 19.26 11.91 -4.59
CA SER A 257 20.04 12.40 -5.73
C SER A 257 19.47 12.03 -7.10
N GLY A 258 18.58 11.04 -7.16
CA GLY A 258 17.83 10.70 -8.38
C GLY A 258 18.51 9.71 -9.34
N THR A 259 19.65 9.13 -8.96
CA THR A 259 20.57 8.46 -9.90
C THR A 259 20.84 6.97 -9.62
N GLY A 260 20.27 6.37 -8.58
CA GLY A 260 20.66 5.03 -8.14
C GLY A 260 19.55 4.19 -7.48
N SER A 261 19.97 3.03 -6.98
CA SER A 261 19.10 1.98 -6.43
C SER A 261 19.11 1.91 -4.89
N THR A 262 19.75 2.88 -4.22
CA THR A 262 19.79 2.97 -2.76
C THR A 262 18.81 4.02 -2.25
N PHE A 263 18.51 4.02 -0.96
CA PHE A 263 17.61 5.03 -0.38
C PHE A 263 18.05 6.47 -0.69
N ALA A 264 19.32 6.83 -0.45
CA ALA A 264 19.80 8.18 -0.71
C ALA A 264 19.89 8.55 -2.21
N THR A 265 19.95 7.56 -3.10
CA THR A 265 20.13 7.79 -4.55
C THR A 265 18.88 7.50 -5.38
N ARG A 266 17.78 7.03 -4.78
CA ARG A 266 16.52 6.72 -5.47
C ARG A 266 15.97 7.94 -6.21
N ARG A 267 15.02 7.71 -7.12
CA ARG A 267 14.40 8.81 -7.89
C ARG A 267 13.63 9.73 -6.94
N ASN A 268 13.85 11.04 -7.05
CA ASN A 268 13.13 12.03 -6.25
C ASN A 268 11.64 12.10 -6.68
N VAL A 269 10.74 12.15 -5.70
CA VAL A 269 9.29 12.20 -5.89
C VAL A 269 8.77 13.50 -5.29
N ALA A 270 7.93 14.23 -6.03
CA ALA A 270 7.32 15.45 -5.51
C ALA A 270 6.39 15.11 -4.34
N GLY A 271 6.41 15.91 -3.26
CA GLY A 271 5.65 15.63 -2.03
C GLY A 271 4.13 15.44 -2.23
N ILE A 272 3.54 16.01 -3.29
CA ILE A 272 2.14 15.77 -3.68
C ILE A 272 1.85 14.33 -4.16
N TYR A 273 2.89 13.54 -4.44
CA TYR A 273 2.85 12.13 -4.81
C TYR A 273 3.55 11.24 -3.76
N CYS A 274 3.88 11.81 -2.60
CA CYS A 274 4.47 11.10 -1.48
C CYS A 274 3.43 10.94 -0.37
N ILE A 275 3.05 9.70 -0.07
CA ILE A 275 2.18 9.37 1.06
C ILE A 275 3.04 9.26 2.32
N GLY A 276 2.97 10.28 3.17
CA GLY A 276 3.48 10.34 4.54
C GLY A 276 2.34 10.65 5.52
N ASP A 277 2.61 11.13 6.74
CA ASP A 277 1.65 11.55 7.76
C ASP A 277 0.99 12.91 7.46
N THR A 278 1.75 13.88 6.95
CA THR A 278 1.23 15.22 6.59
C THR A 278 1.07 15.42 5.08
N THR A 279 1.67 14.54 4.28
CA THR A 279 1.64 14.60 2.82
C THR A 279 1.04 13.33 2.20
N PRO A 280 0.41 13.42 1.02
CA PRO A 280 -0.14 14.65 0.50
C PRO A 280 -1.33 15.13 1.35
N ALA A 281 -1.93 16.27 1.00
CA ALA A 281 -3.21 16.68 1.56
C ALA A 281 -4.27 15.56 1.44
N ASN A 282 -5.16 15.47 2.43
CA ASN A 282 -6.21 14.46 2.46
C ASN A 282 -7.02 14.46 1.14
N SER A 283 -7.41 13.26 0.73
CA SER A 283 -8.32 13.05 -0.38
C SER A 283 -9.64 13.78 -0.11
N THR A 284 -10.15 14.45 -1.13
CA THR A 284 -11.50 15.01 -1.10
C THR A 284 -12.58 13.94 -1.24
N THR A 285 -12.18 12.69 -1.45
CA THR A 285 -13.06 11.57 -1.77
C THR A 285 -12.77 10.34 -0.90
N PRO A 286 -12.87 10.46 0.43
CA PRO A 286 -12.53 9.38 1.35
C PRO A 286 -13.56 8.24 1.30
N PHE A 287 -13.13 7.02 1.62
CA PHE A 287 -14.04 5.88 1.72
C PHE A 287 -13.89 5.15 3.07
N GLY A 288 -14.93 4.43 3.47
CA GLY A 288 -15.01 3.75 4.76
C GLY A 288 -14.71 2.25 4.72
N TYR A 289 -14.36 1.67 5.87
CA TYR A 289 -14.44 0.23 6.13
C TYR A 289 -15.11 -0.05 7.48
N PRO A 290 -16.02 -1.04 7.57
CA PRO A 290 -16.61 -1.76 6.45
C PRO A 290 -17.44 -0.81 5.56
N LEU A 291 -17.66 -1.20 4.30
CA LEU A 291 -18.53 -0.46 3.38
C LEU A 291 -20.00 -0.65 3.79
N GLY A 292 -20.84 0.40 3.72
CA GLY A 292 -22.28 0.24 3.86
C GLY A 292 -23.12 1.51 4.04
N ASN A 293 -24.38 1.41 3.60
CA ASN A 293 -25.51 2.24 4.04
C ASN A 293 -26.83 1.40 3.96
N PRO A 294 -27.63 1.27 5.03
CA PRO A 294 -27.42 1.81 6.37
C PRO A 294 -26.65 0.84 7.26
N ALA A 295 -25.61 1.34 7.92
CA ALA A 295 -24.78 0.66 8.93
C ALA A 295 -24.09 -0.66 8.47
N PRO A 296 -22.90 -0.99 9.01
CA PRO A 296 -22.24 -0.37 10.16
C PRO A 296 -21.66 1.01 9.85
N ALA A 297 -21.57 1.87 10.87
CA ALA A 297 -20.72 3.04 10.78
C ALA A 297 -19.29 2.59 10.45
N ALA A 298 -18.65 3.31 9.53
CA ALA A 298 -17.29 2.98 9.10
C ALA A 298 -16.35 3.10 10.30
N GLN A 299 -15.70 1.98 10.64
CA GLN A 299 -14.66 1.94 11.65
C GLN A 299 -13.43 2.74 11.20
N TYR A 300 -13.03 2.58 9.94
CA TYR A 300 -11.90 3.28 9.34
C TYR A 300 -12.39 4.19 8.22
N THR A 301 -11.93 5.44 8.20
CA THR A 301 -12.15 6.36 7.08
C THR A 301 -10.79 6.65 6.43
N PHE A 302 -10.60 6.18 5.21
CA PHE A 302 -9.33 6.30 4.50
C PHE A 302 -9.25 7.64 3.78
N LEU A 303 -8.44 8.54 4.34
CA LEU A 303 -8.22 9.89 3.80
C LEU A 303 -7.08 9.92 2.78
N LYS A 304 -6.17 8.95 2.80
CA LYS A 304 -5.11 8.80 1.81
C LYS A 304 -5.39 7.54 1.01
N ALA A 305 -5.38 7.67 -0.32
CA ALA A 305 -5.69 6.55 -1.19
C ALA A 305 -4.82 6.52 -2.43
N ILE A 306 -4.57 5.32 -2.94
CA ILE A 306 -3.95 5.06 -4.24
C ILE A 306 -5.00 4.42 -5.14
N GLN A 307 -5.26 5.03 -6.29
CA GLN A 307 -6.13 4.49 -7.32
C GLN A 307 -5.35 3.64 -8.32
N PHE A 308 -5.98 2.56 -8.76
CA PHE A 308 -5.57 1.76 -9.90
C PHE A 308 -6.64 1.82 -10.99
N SER A 309 -6.22 2.15 -12.22
CA SER A 309 -7.10 2.09 -13.40
C SER A 309 -7.34 0.64 -13.84
N PRO A 310 -8.36 0.36 -14.69
CA PRO A 310 -8.54 -0.96 -15.31
C PRO A 310 -7.32 -1.46 -16.11
N ARG A 311 -6.43 -0.55 -16.52
CA ARG A 311 -5.16 -0.87 -17.20
C ARG A 311 -4.03 -1.16 -16.20
N GLY A 312 -4.29 -1.02 -14.92
CA GLY A 312 -3.34 -1.19 -13.82
C GLY A 312 -2.38 -0.02 -13.67
N GLU A 313 -2.81 1.18 -14.08
CA GLU A 313 -2.04 2.41 -13.86
C GLU A 313 -2.30 2.90 -12.43
N ALA A 314 -1.24 3.22 -11.69
CA ALA A 314 -1.32 3.69 -10.31
C ALA A 314 -1.29 5.22 -10.23
N GLN A 315 -2.10 5.79 -9.34
CA GLN A 315 -2.05 7.21 -9.02
C GLN A 315 -2.46 7.47 -7.58
N VAL A 316 -1.74 8.33 -6.86
CA VAL A 316 -2.18 8.87 -5.57
C VAL A 316 -3.44 9.70 -5.78
N ASN A 317 -4.49 9.40 -5.02
CA ASN A 317 -5.79 10.02 -5.08
C ASN A 317 -5.94 11.04 -3.93
N ASN A 318 -5.24 12.15 -4.07
CA ASN A 318 -5.21 13.28 -3.13
C ASN A 318 -5.69 14.56 -3.82
N SER A 319 -6.31 15.46 -3.04
CA SER A 319 -6.97 16.71 -3.45
C SER A 319 -6.52 17.30 -4.79
N THR A 320 -7.50 17.59 -5.64
CA THR A 320 -7.20 17.66 -7.05
C THR A 320 -7.32 19.04 -7.68
N VAL A 321 -7.66 20.16 -7.03
CA VAL A 321 -8.00 21.43 -7.76
C VAL A 321 -6.88 22.36 -7.47
N ASN A 322 -6.22 22.74 -8.55
CA ASN A 322 -5.62 24.05 -8.58
C ASN A 322 -6.76 25.08 -8.62
N ALA A 323 -6.52 26.26 -8.05
CA ALA A 323 -7.44 27.40 -8.03
C ALA A 323 -7.93 27.88 -9.41
N SER A 324 -7.50 27.23 -10.50
CA SER A 324 -7.79 27.50 -11.91
C SER A 324 -8.76 26.51 -12.58
N GLY A 325 -9.29 25.50 -11.88
CA GLY A 325 -10.38 24.65 -12.41
C GLY A 325 -10.01 23.60 -13.49
N ALA A 326 -8.73 23.24 -13.67
CA ALA A 326 -8.31 22.19 -14.61
C ALA A 326 -8.06 20.84 -13.91
N GLU A 327 -8.37 19.71 -14.58
CA GLU A 327 -8.20 18.38 -13.99
C GLU A 327 -6.75 17.96 -13.75
N ARG A 328 -6.33 17.34 -12.63
CA ARG A 328 -6.92 16.92 -11.33
C ARG A 328 -6.38 15.50 -11.00
N PHE A 329 -5.86 14.68 -11.93
CA PHE A 329 -5.10 13.42 -11.64
C PHE A 329 -4.09 13.04 -12.75
N PRO A 330 -2.94 13.71 -12.89
CA PRO A 330 -1.99 13.36 -13.95
C PRO A 330 -1.44 11.94 -13.74
N LEU A 331 -1.24 11.20 -14.84
CA LEU A 331 -0.50 9.95 -14.83
C LEU A 331 0.86 10.17 -14.15
N GLN A 332 1.02 9.56 -12.98
CA GLN A 332 2.23 9.74 -12.18
C GLN A 332 3.33 8.88 -12.77
N THR A 333 4.47 9.48 -13.13
CA THR A 333 5.64 8.68 -13.52
C THR A 333 6.18 7.88 -12.34
N LEU A 334 6.04 8.43 -11.12
CA LEU A 334 6.49 7.85 -9.87
C LEU A 334 5.71 8.45 -8.69
N ALA A 335 5.41 7.61 -7.70
CA ALA A 335 4.86 7.98 -6.39
C ALA A 335 5.55 7.15 -5.29
N GLU A 336 5.45 7.58 -4.04
CA GLU A 336 6.21 7.00 -2.93
C GLU A 336 5.35 6.91 -1.66
N ILE A 337 5.57 5.88 -0.85
CA ILE A 337 5.04 5.76 0.52
C ILE A 337 6.23 5.74 1.47
N GLY A 338 6.25 6.68 2.40
CA GLY A 338 7.32 6.83 3.39
C GLY A 338 6.93 6.11 4.67
N LEU A 339 7.87 5.36 5.25
CA LEU A 339 7.65 4.62 6.49
C LEU A 339 8.83 4.78 7.42
N GLU A 340 8.53 4.97 8.70
CA GLU A 340 9.52 4.89 9.77
C GLU A 340 9.07 3.92 10.88
N PRO A 341 10.02 3.27 11.56
CA PRO A 341 9.72 2.40 12.69
C PRO A 341 9.19 3.21 13.86
N THR A 342 8.24 2.62 14.58
CA THR A 342 7.80 3.12 15.88
C THR A 342 7.98 2.05 16.95
N HIS A 343 8.01 2.49 18.22
CA HIS A 343 7.84 1.58 19.35
C HIS A 343 6.50 1.91 20.01
N GLY A 344 5.50 1.07 19.77
CA GLY A 344 4.12 1.42 20.09
C GLY A 344 3.70 2.70 19.35
N SER A 345 3.11 3.66 20.07
CA SER A 345 2.67 4.95 19.52
C SER A 345 3.77 6.02 19.49
N SER A 346 4.99 5.68 19.90
CA SER A 346 6.11 6.63 19.93
C SER A 346 6.89 6.63 18.61
N VAL A 347 6.99 7.82 18.00
CA VAL A 347 7.87 8.08 16.85
C VAL A 347 9.24 8.51 17.39
N PRO A 348 10.36 8.02 16.81
CA PRO A 348 11.69 8.51 17.17
C PRO A 348 11.82 10.03 17.03
N ALA A 349 12.49 10.68 17.99
CA ALA A 349 12.66 12.14 18.00
C ALA A 349 13.58 12.68 16.89
N SER A 350 14.35 11.78 16.24
CA SER A 350 15.13 12.06 15.05
C SER A 350 14.84 10.98 14.02
N ILE A 351 14.87 11.34 12.73
CA ILE A 351 14.62 10.41 11.62
C ILE A 351 15.55 9.20 11.81
N PRO A 352 14.99 8.01 12.10
CA PRO A 352 15.80 6.86 12.45
C PRO A 352 16.58 6.37 11.23
N GLY A 353 17.73 5.73 11.42
CA GLY A 353 18.49 5.15 10.30
C GLY A 353 17.80 3.99 9.56
N ASN A 354 16.57 3.62 9.93
CA ASN A 354 15.81 2.51 9.37
C ASN A 354 14.51 2.98 8.70
N VAL A 355 14.55 4.10 7.98
CA VAL A 355 13.42 4.57 7.18
C VAL A 355 13.33 3.79 5.87
N PHE A 356 12.10 3.63 5.38
CA PHE A 356 11.81 2.95 4.13
C PHE A 356 11.00 3.85 3.21
N ALA A 357 11.30 3.72 1.93
CA ALA A 357 10.54 4.31 0.85
C ALA A 357 10.04 3.21 -0.08
N VAL A 358 8.72 3.10 -0.23
CA VAL A 358 8.06 2.21 -1.19
C VAL A 358 7.68 3.02 -2.40
N GLN A 359 8.47 2.95 -3.47
CA GLN A 359 8.18 3.65 -4.72
C GLN A 359 7.34 2.79 -5.65
N PHE A 360 6.37 3.39 -6.31
CA PHE A 360 5.58 2.74 -7.33
C PHE A 360 5.40 3.64 -8.55
N THR A 361 5.40 3.04 -9.73
CA THR A 361 5.28 3.76 -11.01
C THR A 361 3.83 3.81 -11.47
N GLY A 362 3.40 4.88 -12.12
CA GLY A 362 2.04 4.93 -12.65
C GLY A 362 1.86 3.97 -13.82
N ILE A 363 2.75 3.96 -14.81
CA ILE A 363 2.69 3.01 -15.93
C ILE A 363 3.54 1.78 -15.60
N GLY A 364 2.95 0.60 -15.73
CA GLY A 364 3.65 -0.65 -15.45
C GLY A 364 3.75 -1.01 -13.97
N SER A 365 3.42 -0.08 -13.05
CA SER A 365 3.28 -0.24 -11.59
C SER A 365 4.26 -1.26 -10.99
N ASN A 366 5.52 -1.08 -11.37
CA ASN A 366 6.63 -1.68 -10.69
C ASN A 366 6.76 -1.03 -9.31
N VAL A 367 6.97 -1.84 -8.27
CA VAL A 367 7.10 -1.40 -6.88
C VAL A 367 8.53 -1.68 -6.42
N GLY A 368 9.29 -0.62 -6.15
CA GLY A 368 10.63 -0.67 -5.57
C GLY A 368 10.59 -0.37 -4.08
N ILE A 369 11.41 -1.07 -3.30
CA ILE A 369 11.57 -0.83 -1.86
C ILE A 369 12.99 -0.36 -1.63
N TYR A 370 13.14 0.79 -1.00
CA TYR A 370 14.41 1.39 -0.63
C TYR A 370 14.51 1.48 0.88
N ARG A 371 15.63 1.02 1.42
CA ARG A 371 15.93 1.03 2.85
C ARG A 371 17.17 1.89 3.09
N GLN A 372 17.11 2.73 4.12
CA GLN A 372 18.26 3.51 4.59
C GLN A 372 19.31 2.64 5.28
#